data_AF-A0A7J9VEZ9-F1
#
_entry.id   AF-A0A7J9VEZ9-F1
#
_cell.length_a   1.000
_cell.length_b   1.000
_cell.length_c   1.000
_cell.angle_alpha   90.00
_cell.angle_beta   90.00
_cell.angle_gamma   90.00
#
_symmetry.space_group_name_H-M   'P 1'
#
loop_
_entity.id
_entity.type
_entity.pdbx_description
1 polymer ?
#
loop_
_entity_poly.entity_id
_entity_poly.type
_entity_poly.pdbx_seq_one_letter_code
_entity_poly.pdbx_strand_id
1 'polypeptide(L)'
;MSGGFKIDIDQVGGLVTTLENAGDRMTRANNALKDLAPSDMGSEEIDESAGEFQDRWEHGIEKIIEFSTSLTDGLKQARKLYVEMDSGAASSLNQMSSELSGGGGQQSGDSEISCRLEGRA
;
A
#
# COMPACT_ATOMS: atom_id res chain seq x y z
N MET A 1 -17.90 8.56 11.81
CA MET A 1 -16.44 8.78 11.91
C MET A 1 -15.76 7.79 10.98
N SER A 2 -15.10 8.22 9.89
CA SER A 2 -14.01 7.49 9.19
C SER A 2 -13.64 8.11 7.82
N GLY A 3 -13.66 9.44 7.70
CA GLY A 3 -13.16 10.11 6.49
C GLY A 3 -11.61 10.17 6.40
N GLY A 4 -10.91 9.47 7.28
CA GLY A 4 -9.46 9.51 7.39
C GLY A 4 -8.79 8.53 6.42
N PHE A 5 -7.96 9.05 5.53
CA PHE A 5 -7.02 8.30 4.69
C PHE A 5 -7.65 7.24 3.77
N LYS A 6 -8.59 7.66 2.92
CA LYS A 6 -8.80 6.95 1.66
C LYS A 6 -7.65 7.34 0.72
N ILE A 7 -6.46 6.80 0.97
CA ILE A 7 -5.37 6.83 0.01
C ILE A 7 -5.91 6.15 -1.24
N ASP A 8 -6.03 6.92 -2.32
CA ASP A 8 -6.42 6.41 -3.62
C ASP A 8 -5.21 5.66 -4.19
N ILE A 9 -5.15 4.36 -3.88
CA ILE A 9 -4.09 3.45 -4.33
C ILE A 9 -4.01 3.45 -5.86
N ASP A 10 -5.14 3.67 -6.54
CA ASP A 10 -5.17 3.76 -8.00
C ASP A 10 -4.46 5.03 -8.48
N GLN A 11 -4.58 6.16 -7.77
CA GLN A 11 -3.80 7.36 -8.08
C GLN A 11 -2.30 7.19 -7.83
N VAL A 12 -1.91 6.47 -6.78
CA VAL A 12 -0.48 6.20 -6.53
C VAL A 12 0.08 5.24 -7.58
N GLY A 13 -0.69 4.22 -7.97
CA GLY A 13 -0.34 3.36 -9.10
C GLY A 13 -0.17 4.17 -10.39
N GLY A 14 -1.10 5.08 -10.67
CA GLY A 14 -1.01 5.99 -11.82
C GLY A 14 0.21 6.92 -11.78
N LEU A 15 0.58 7.42 -10.59
CA LEU A 15 1.78 8.22 -10.40
C LEU A 15 3.04 7.40 -10.71
N VAL A 16 3.13 6.15 -10.24
CA VAL A 16 4.26 5.27 -10.57
C VAL A 16 4.34 5.00 -12.05
N THR A 17 3.25 4.61 -12.69
CA THR A 17 3.24 4.39 -14.14
C THR A 17 3.63 5.66 -14.91
N THR A 18 3.25 6.85 -14.41
CA THR A 18 3.67 8.13 -15.01
C THR A 18 5.17 8.35 -14.85
N LEU A 19 5.73 8.07 -13.66
CA LEU A 19 7.15 8.23 -13.37
C LEU A 19 8.01 7.21 -14.13
N GLU A 20 7.58 5.97 -14.26
CA GLU A 20 8.22 4.94 -15.10
C GLU A 20 8.25 5.37 -16.58
N ASN A 21 7.10 5.80 -17.12
CA ASN A 21 7.04 6.28 -18.51
C ASN A 21 7.90 7.54 -18.73
N ALA A 22 7.97 8.44 -17.74
CA ALA A 22 8.83 9.60 -17.80
C ALA A 22 10.31 9.19 -17.80
N GLY A 23 10.69 8.26 -16.91
CA GLY A 23 12.03 7.68 -16.84
C GLY A 23 12.44 7.05 -18.18
N ASP A 24 11.61 6.16 -18.71
CA ASP A 24 11.81 5.53 -20.03
C ASP A 24 12.04 6.54 -21.15
N ARG A 25 11.21 7.60 -21.20
CA ARG A 25 11.32 8.65 -22.21
C ARG A 25 12.61 9.44 -22.05
N MET A 26 12.99 9.75 -20.82
CA MET A 26 14.22 10.48 -20.52
C MET A 26 15.46 9.62 -20.82
N THR A 27 15.46 8.33 -20.50
CA THR A 27 16.53 7.39 -20.86
C THR A 27 16.67 7.26 -22.37
N ARG A 28 15.56 7.14 -23.11
CA ARG A 28 15.61 7.13 -24.58
C ARG A 28 16.17 8.43 -25.15
N ALA A 29 15.80 9.58 -24.59
CA ALA A 29 16.35 10.87 -25.01
C ALA A 29 17.85 10.98 -24.69
N ASN A 30 18.28 10.47 -23.53
CA ASN A 30 19.69 10.42 -23.13
C ASN A 30 20.52 9.54 -24.08
N ASN A 31 20.00 8.38 -24.45
CA ASN A 31 20.64 7.47 -25.41
C ASN A 31 20.69 8.08 -26.82
N ALA A 32 19.62 8.76 -27.25
CA ALA A 32 19.62 9.46 -28.53
C ALA A 32 20.65 10.60 -28.58
N LEU A 33 20.86 11.30 -27.45
CA LEU A 33 21.95 12.28 -27.31
C LEU A 33 23.32 11.61 -27.39
N LYS A 34 23.49 10.45 -26.75
CA LYS A 34 24.72 9.65 -26.78
C LYS A 34 25.08 9.17 -28.18
N ASP A 35 24.10 8.76 -28.98
CA ASP A 35 24.31 8.30 -30.35
C ASP A 35 24.70 9.44 -31.30
N LEU A 36 24.35 10.69 -30.98
CA LEU A 36 24.73 11.89 -31.73
C LEU A 36 26.10 12.47 -31.30
N ALA A 37 26.55 12.17 -30.08
CA ALA A 37 27.77 12.70 -29.49
C ALA A 37 29.12 12.15 -30.01
N PRO A 38 29.31 10.92 -30.54
CA PRO A 38 30.66 10.33 -30.56
C PRO A 38 31.67 10.96 -31.53
N SER A 39 31.30 11.99 -32.30
CA SER A 39 32.19 12.58 -33.30
C SER A 39 31.89 14.02 -33.73
N ASP A 40 30.85 14.71 -33.21
CA ASP A 40 30.28 15.89 -33.89
C ASP A 40 30.07 17.15 -33.02
N MET A 41 30.41 17.13 -31.70
CA MET A 41 30.28 18.32 -30.84
C MET A 41 31.51 19.25 -30.84
N GLY A 42 32.63 18.82 -31.43
CA GLY A 42 33.74 19.69 -31.80
C GLY A 42 34.81 19.99 -30.73
N SER A 43 34.67 19.51 -29.49
CA SER A 43 35.76 19.49 -28.50
C SER A 43 35.67 18.33 -27.50
N GLU A 44 36.83 17.81 -27.09
CA GLU A 44 36.97 16.69 -26.14
C GLU A 44 36.34 16.99 -24.77
N GLU A 45 36.38 18.26 -24.34
CA GLU A 45 35.81 18.72 -23.06
C GLU A 45 34.26 18.71 -23.07
N ILE A 46 33.64 19.00 -24.21
CA ILE A 46 32.17 18.95 -24.36
C ILE A 46 31.70 17.50 -24.38
N ASP A 47 32.42 16.62 -25.06
CA ASP A 47 32.09 15.17 -25.10
C ASP A 47 32.23 14.54 -23.71
N GLU A 48 33.29 14.87 -22.96
CA GLU A 48 33.50 14.38 -21.59
C GLU A 48 32.40 14.87 -20.64
N SER A 49 32.09 16.17 -20.67
CA SER A 49 31.03 16.77 -19.84
C SER A 49 29.64 16.23 -20.19
N ALA A 50 29.38 15.98 -21.48
CA ALA A 50 28.15 15.36 -21.95
C ALA A 50 28.04 13.91 -21.48
N GLY A 51 29.13 13.15 -21.52
CA GLY A 51 29.20 11.79 -20.98
C GLY A 51 28.93 11.75 -19.48
N GLU A 52 29.58 12.61 -18.69
CA GLU A 52 29.35 12.66 -17.24
C GLU A 52 27.93 13.10 -16.90
N PHE A 53 27.37 14.07 -17.66
CA PHE A 53 25.97 14.45 -17.51
C PHE A 53 25.03 13.28 -17.79
N GLN A 54 25.26 12.53 -18.88
CA GLN A 54 24.44 11.39 -19.26
C GLN A 54 24.44 10.31 -18.18
N ASP A 55 25.61 9.93 -17.65
CA ASP A 55 25.74 8.90 -16.63
C ASP A 55 25.03 9.31 -15.33
N ARG A 56 25.21 10.57 -14.90
CA ARG A 56 24.55 11.11 -13.69
C ARG A 56 23.05 11.23 -13.87
N TRP A 57 22.60 11.55 -15.08
CA TRP A 57 21.18 11.65 -15.41
C TRP A 57 20.49 10.29 -15.43
N GLU A 58 21.13 9.28 -16.02
CA GLU A 58 20.65 7.89 -16.00
C GLU A 58 20.51 7.37 -14.56
N HIS A 59 21.53 7.62 -13.72
CA HIS A 59 21.46 7.26 -12.30
C HIS A 59 20.30 7.97 -11.56
N GLY A 60 20.07 9.25 -11.86
CA GLY A 60 18.97 10.01 -11.27
C GLY A 60 17.60 9.43 -11.64
N ILE A 61 17.42 9.01 -12.89
CA ILE A 61 16.19 8.36 -13.36
C ILE A 61 15.97 7.02 -12.63
N GLU A 62 17.00 6.18 -12.53
CA GLU A 62 16.95 4.92 -11.77
C GLU A 62 16.46 5.16 -10.33
N LYS A 63 17.04 6.14 -9.65
CA LYS A 63 16.67 6.47 -8.26
C LYS A 63 15.22 6.92 -8.12
N ILE A 64 14.69 7.66 -9.10
CA ILE A 64 13.28 8.08 -9.11
C ILE A 64 12.37 6.87 -9.27
N ILE A 65 12.70 5.93 -10.16
CA ILE A 65 11.92 4.71 -10.36
C ILE A 65 11.96 3.82 -9.11
N GLU A 66 13.13 3.58 -8.53
CA GLU A 66 13.29 2.81 -7.29
C GLU A 66 12.44 3.39 -6.15
N PHE A 67 12.53 4.71 -5.95
CA PHE A 67 11.75 5.40 -4.91
C PHE A 67 10.24 5.27 -5.13
N SER A 68 9.80 5.42 -6.38
CA SER A 68 8.39 5.32 -6.78
C SER A 68 7.80 3.94 -6.50
N THR A 69 8.56 2.89 -6.83
CA THR A 69 8.20 1.50 -6.55
C THR A 69 8.14 1.24 -5.04
N SER A 70 9.17 1.66 -4.31
CA SER A 70 9.23 1.53 -2.84
C SER A 70 8.05 2.22 -2.15
N LEU A 71 7.71 3.43 -2.59
CA LEU A 71 6.55 4.17 -2.07
C LEU A 71 5.24 3.40 -2.31
N THR A 72 5.05 2.84 -3.50
CA THR A 72 3.84 2.06 -3.83
C THR A 72 3.74 0.79 -3.00
N ASP A 73 4.85 0.08 -2.80
CA ASP A 73 4.86 -1.12 -1.98
C ASP A 73 4.62 -0.81 -0.50
N GLY A 74 5.15 0.31 0.00
CA GLY A 74 4.81 0.84 1.32
C GLY A 74 3.32 1.12 1.48
N LEU A 75 2.70 1.75 0.48
CA LEU A 75 1.26 2.04 0.49
C LEU A 75 0.40 0.77 0.42
N LYS A 76 0.78 -0.21 -0.40
CA LYS A 76 0.09 -1.52 -0.46
C LYS A 76 0.15 -2.23 0.89
N GLN A 77 1.30 -2.21 1.55
CA GLN A 77 1.48 -2.78 2.90
C GLN A 77 0.61 -2.06 3.94
N ALA A 78 0.63 -0.72 3.93
CA ALA A 78 -0.22 0.07 4.82
C ALA A 78 -1.70 -0.26 4.64
N ARG A 79 -2.18 -0.39 3.39
CA ARG A 79 -3.55 -0.84 3.11
C ARG A 79 -3.83 -2.23 3.63
N LYS A 80 -2.92 -3.19 3.42
CA LYS A 80 -3.07 -4.57 3.88
C LYS A 80 -3.26 -4.60 5.40
N LEU A 81 -2.41 -3.87 6.13
CA LEU A 81 -2.51 -3.74 7.59
C LEU A 81 -3.84 -3.13 8.03
N TYR A 82 -4.33 -2.11 7.31
CA TYR A 82 -5.61 -1.48 7.63
C TYR A 82 -6.80 -2.42 7.41
N VAL A 83 -6.82 -3.16 6.29
CA VAL A 83 -7.85 -4.16 6.00
C VAL A 83 -7.81 -5.31 7.00
N GLU A 84 -6.62 -5.77 7.37
CA GLU A 84 -6.44 -6.84 8.36
C GLU A 84 -6.94 -6.39 9.73
N MET A 85 -6.59 -5.17 10.16
CA MET A 85 -7.08 -4.59 11.41
C MET A 85 -8.60 -4.46 11.44
N ASP A 86 -9.21 -3.95 10.35
CA ASP A 86 -10.66 -3.78 10.25
C ASP A 86 -11.39 -5.14 10.25
N SER A 87 -10.85 -6.13 9.52
CA SER A 87 -11.39 -7.50 9.50
C SER A 87 -11.27 -8.21 10.85
N GLY A 88 -10.17 -7.99 11.58
CA GLY A 88 -9.95 -8.51 12.92
C GLY A 88 -10.91 -7.88 13.92
N ALA A 89 -11.07 -6.56 13.87
CA ALA A 89 -12.02 -5.83 14.71
C ALA A 89 -13.46 -6.27 14.44
N ALA A 90 -13.86 -6.40 13.17
CA ALA A 90 -15.17 -6.90 12.79
C ALA A 90 -15.40 -8.34 13.25
N SER A 91 -14.39 -9.21 13.11
CA SER A 91 -14.47 -10.60 13.55
C SER A 91 -14.62 -10.71 15.07
N SER A 92 -13.81 -9.98 15.85
CA SER A 92 -13.91 -9.94 17.30
C SER A 92 -15.25 -9.37 17.79
N LEU A 93 -15.75 -8.32 17.14
CA LEU A 93 -17.06 -7.74 17.45
C LEU A 93 -18.20 -8.73 17.15
N ASN A 94 -18.12 -9.45 16.03
CA ASN A 94 -19.12 -10.45 15.65
C ASN A 94 -19.08 -11.66 16.59
N GLN A 95 -17.89 -12.09 17.00
CA GLN A 95 -17.71 -13.15 17.99
C GLN A 95 -18.30 -12.74 19.35
N MET A 96 -18.00 -11.53 19.82
CA MET A 96 -18.59 -10.97 21.04
C MET A 96 -20.11 -10.82 20.95
N SER A 97 -20.63 -10.39 19.80
CA SER A 97 -22.07 -10.27 19.55
C SER A 97 -22.76 -11.64 19.54
N SER A 98 -22.10 -12.67 19.00
CA SER A 98 -22.56 -14.05 19.02
C SER A 98 -22.55 -14.64 20.44
N GLU A 99 -21.54 -14.33 21.25
CA GLU A 99 -21.49 -14.76 22.66
C GLU A 99 -22.56 -14.05 23.51
N LEU A 100 -22.78 -12.76 23.27
CA LEU A 100 -23.85 -11.97 23.92
C LEU A 100 -25.26 -12.42 23.49
N SER A 101 -25.44 -12.80 22.21
CA SER A 101 -26.73 -13.31 21.71
C SER A 101 -26.96 -14.79 22.06
N GLY A 102 -25.90 -15.58 22.18
CA GLY A 102 -25.93 -16.99 22.59
C GLY A 102 -26.25 -17.20 24.07
N GLY A 103 -26.19 -16.15 24.90
CA GLY A 103 -26.59 -16.18 26.30
C GLY A 103 -28.09 -15.98 26.57
N GLY A 104 -28.91 -15.81 25.53
CA GLY A 104 -30.32 -15.45 25.64
C GLY A 104 -31.31 -16.53 25.21
N GLY A 105 -31.34 -17.69 25.89
CA GLY A 105 -32.49 -18.59 25.75
C GLY A 105 -32.23 -20.07 26.03
N GLN A 106 -32.36 -20.48 27.30
CA GLN A 106 -33.00 -21.74 27.72
C GLN A 106 -33.22 -21.70 29.25
N GLN A 107 -34.14 -20.86 29.73
CA GLN A 107 -34.84 -21.18 30.98
C GLN A 107 -35.98 -22.13 30.60
N SER A 108 -35.71 -23.43 30.59
CA SER A 108 -36.76 -24.43 30.56
C SER A 108 -36.29 -25.69 31.28
N GLY A 109 -36.95 -25.97 32.40
CA GLY A 109 -36.89 -27.24 33.13
C GLY A 109 -36.18 -27.17 34.47
N ASP A 110 -36.99 -27.08 35.55
CA ASP A 110 -36.64 -27.43 36.93
C ASP A 110 -35.46 -26.69 37.59
N SER A 111 -35.72 -25.47 38.08
CA SER A 111 -34.85 -24.87 39.09
C SER A 111 -35.38 -25.19 40.49
N GLU A 112 -34.51 -25.75 41.35
CA GLU A 112 -34.69 -26.09 42.78
C GLU A 112 -35.42 -25.02 43.62
N ILE A 113 -35.44 -23.78 43.14
CA ILE A 113 -36.12 -22.64 43.73
C ILE A 113 -37.65 -22.85 43.77
N SER A 114 -38.25 -23.47 42.73
CA SER A 114 -39.69 -23.78 42.73
C SER A 114 -40.03 -24.89 43.73
N CYS A 115 -39.19 -25.92 43.82
CA CYS A 115 -39.37 -27.04 44.76
C CYS A 115 -39.31 -26.60 46.24
N ARG A 116 -38.59 -25.52 46.56
CA ARG A 116 -38.53 -24.99 47.94
C ARG A 116 -39.70 -24.08 48.32
N LEU A 117 -40.40 -23.52 47.34
CA LEU A 117 -41.56 -22.65 47.59
C LEU A 117 -42.87 -23.43 47.78
N GLU A 118 -42.97 -24.66 47.27
CA GLU A 118 -44.18 -25.50 47.37
C GLU A 118 -44.27 -26.38 48.64
N GLY A 119 -43.31 -26.27 49.56
CA GLY A 119 -43.50 -26.71 50.95
C GLY A 119 -43.92 -28.18 51.14
N ARG A 120 -43.20 -29.14 50.57
CA ARG A 120 -43.20 -30.54 51.05
C ARG A 120 -41.80 -30.93 51.50
N ALA A 121 -41.67 -31.07 52.83
CA ALA A 121 -40.60 -31.83 53.46
C ALA A 121 -40.83 -33.34 53.28
#